data_AF-A0A952LWT4-F1
#
_entry.id   AF-A0A952LWT4-F1
#
_cell.length_a   1.000
_cell.length_b   1.000
_cell.length_c   1.000
_cell.angle_alpha   90.00
_cell.angle_beta   90.00
_cell.angle_gamma   90.00
#
_symmetry.space_group_name_H-M   'P 1'
#
loop_
_entity.id
_entity.type
_entity.pdbx_description
1 polymer ?
#
loop_
_entity_poly.entity_id
_entity_poly.type
_entity_poly.pdbx_seq_one_letter_code
_entity_poly.pdbx_strand_id
1 'polypeptide(L)'
;MSDAITTQSGAQVGSWDGSDVKDLQKELNRIRQQLKDEGGVDKISAAEMPHRDQLPDDLQSFTAYPIWGIDHQQNCLCGARANRIVSIEDVRQYSMVEHH
;
A
#
# COMPACT_ATOMS: atom_id res chain seq x y z
N MET A 1 12.44 -10.31 4.91
CA MET A 1 11.78 -8.99 5.02
C MET A 1 10.76 -9.07 6.12
N SER A 2 10.39 -7.94 6.74
CA SER A 2 9.45 -7.95 7.85
C SER A 2 8.04 -7.84 7.29
N ASP A 3 7.12 -8.64 7.82
CA ASP A 3 5.70 -8.57 7.50
C ASP A 3 5.01 -7.46 8.33
N ALA A 4 5.75 -6.79 9.22
CA ALA A 4 5.20 -5.81 10.15
C ALA A 4 4.79 -4.51 9.43
N ILE A 5 3.56 -4.06 9.69
CA ILE A 5 3.08 -2.73 9.30
C ILE A 5 3.36 -1.78 10.46
N THR A 6 4.20 -0.77 10.20
CA THR A 6 4.58 0.25 11.17
C THR A 6 3.97 1.62 10.85
N THR A 7 3.71 2.40 11.88
CA THR A 7 3.39 3.83 11.76
C THR A 7 4.66 4.64 11.48
N GLN A 8 4.49 5.92 11.16
CA GLN A 8 5.58 6.88 11.03
C GLN A 8 6.39 7.07 12.32
N SER A 9 5.79 6.82 13.49
CA SER A 9 6.52 6.79 14.77
C SER A 9 7.33 5.50 15.00
N GLY A 10 7.19 4.50 14.13
CA GLY A 10 7.83 3.19 14.24
C GLY A 10 7.05 2.18 15.09
N ALA A 11 5.83 2.50 15.53
CA ALA A 11 5.00 1.55 16.26
C ALA A 11 4.41 0.51 15.30
N GLN A 12 4.57 -0.77 15.63
CA GLN A 12 3.92 -1.85 14.87
C GLN A 12 2.42 -1.87 15.19
N VAL A 13 1.60 -1.69 14.16
CA VAL A 13 0.13 -1.61 14.27
C VAL A 13 -0.57 -2.77 13.57
N GLY A 14 0.14 -3.55 12.76
CA GLY A 14 -0.38 -4.75 12.13
C GLY A 14 0.70 -5.55 11.42
N SER A 15 0.27 -6.46 10.56
CA SER A 15 1.15 -7.24 9.71
C SER A 15 0.46 -7.66 8.42
N TRP A 16 1.22 -7.75 7.34
CA TRP A 16 0.80 -8.28 6.05
C TRP A 16 1.97 -9.02 5.40
N ASP A 17 1.69 -10.18 4.82
CA ASP A 17 2.65 -11.18 4.36
C ASP A 17 2.98 -11.09 2.84
N GLY A 18 2.41 -10.11 2.14
CA GLY A 18 2.58 -9.96 0.69
C GLY A 18 1.69 -10.88 -0.15
N SER A 19 0.78 -11.65 0.45
CA SER A 19 0.04 -12.70 -0.27
C SER A 19 -1.23 -12.22 -0.98
N ASP A 20 -2.07 -11.40 -0.34
CA ASP A 20 -3.33 -10.87 -0.89
C ASP A 20 -3.54 -9.40 -0.51
N VAL A 21 -3.74 -8.55 -1.50
CA VAL A 21 -4.00 -7.11 -1.31
C VAL A 21 -5.35 -6.80 -0.66
N LYS A 22 -6.33 -7.70 -0.74
CA LYS A 22 -7.62 -7.55 -0.05
C LYS A 22 -7.46 -7.67 1.45
N ASP A 23 -6.57 -8.54 1.89
CA ASP A 23 -6.26 -8.68 3.31
C ASP A 23 -5.46 -7.48 3.81
N LEU A 24 -4.50 -6.98 3.01
CA LEU A 24 -3.87 -5.68 3.26
C LEU A 24 -4.91 -4.56 3.36
N GLN A 25 -5.88 -4.49 2.45
CA GLN A 25 -6.93 -3.47 2.47
C GLN A 25 -7.75 -3.50 3.76
N LYS A 26 -8.17 -4.70 4.19
CA LYS A 26 -8.92 -4.88 5.45
C LYS A 26 -8.07 -4.43 6.65
N GLU A 27 -6.82 -4.85 6.69
CA GLU A 27 -5.91 -4.54 7.79
C GLU A 27 -5.62 -3.04 7.86
N LEU A 28 -5.34 -2.38 6.72
CA LEU A 28 -5.18 -0.92 6.65
C LEU A 28 -6.43 -0.17 7.10
N ASN A 29 -7.62 -0.66 6.76
CA ASN A 29 -8.87 -0.05 7.22
C ASN A 29 -9.07 -0.21 8.73
N ARG A 30 -8.77 -1.38 9.28
CA ARG A 30 -8.78 -1.63 10.74
C ARG A 30 -7.79 -0.72 11.45
N ILE A 31 -6.53 -0.65 10.99
CA ILE A 31 -5.48 0.20 11.55
C ILE A 31 -5.91 1.67 11.52
N ARG A 32 -6.47 2.16 10.41
CA ARG A 32 -6.94 3.56 10.33
C ARG A 32 -8.08 3.87 11.28
N GLN A 33 -8.99 2.92 11.50
CA GLN A 33 -10.04 3.08 12.51
C GLN A 33 -9.44 3.14 13.91
N GLN A 34 -8.54 2.21 14.23
CA GLN A 34 -7.83 2.20 15.50
C GLN A 34 -7.06 3.51 15.75
N LEU A 35 -6.25 3.96 14.78
CA LEU A 35 -5.51 5.22 14.88
C LEU A 35 -6.42 6.42 15.07
N LYS A 36 -7.61 6.41 14.44
CA LYS A 36 -8.60 7.47 14.62
C LYS A 36 -9.17 7.47 16.03
N ASP A 37 -9.44 6.30 16.60
CA ASP A 37 -9.94 6.14 17.97
C ASP A 37 -8.87 6.53 19.01
N GLU A 38 -7.60 6.28 18.71
CA GLU A 38 -6.42 6.69 19.51
C GLU A 38 -6.07 8.20 19.37
N GLY A 39 -6.88 8.98 18.65
CA GLY A 39 -6.72 10.44 18.52
C GLY A 39 -5.96 10.92 17.28
N GLY A 40 -5.67 10.03 16.34
CA GLY A 40 -5.14 10.37 15.00
C GLY A 40 -3.71 10.91 14.99
N VAL A 41 -2.95 10.68 16.06
CA VAL A 41 -1.58 11.19 16.22
C VAL A 41 -0.64 10.49 15.25
N ASP A 42 -0.81 9.17 15.08
CA ASP A 42 0.03 8.35 14.22
C ASP A 42 -0.60 8.08 12.86
N LYS A 43 0.26 7.93 11.85
CA LYS A 43 -0.14 7.66 10.45
C LYS A 43 0.73 6.57 9.86
N ILE A 44 0.16 5.85 8.92
CA ILE A 44 0.85 4.84 8.10
C ILE A 44 1.22 5.45 6.75
N SER A 45 2.37 5.05 6.22
CA SER A 45 2.89 5.53 4.94
C SER A 45 2.97 4.38 3.95
N ALA A 46 2.44 4.57 2.75
CA ALA A 46 2.56 3.58 1.67
C ALA A 46 4.03 3.24 1.36
N ALA A 47 4.95 4.19 1.55
CA ALA A 47 6.37 3.99 1.30
C ALA A 47 7.03 3.01 2.28
N GLU A 48 6.52 2.94 3.52
CA GLU A 48 7.02 2.13 4.64
C GLU A 48 6.27 0.80 4.76
N MET A 49 5.45 0.44 3.76
CA MET A 49 4.73 -0.83 3.79
C MET A 49 5.69 -2.02 3.64
N PRO A 50 5.38 -3.16 4.27
CA PRO A 50 6.16 -4.37 4.09
C PRO A 50 6.07 -4.86 2.64
N HIS A 51 7.04 -5.67 2.24
CA HIS A 51 7.14 -6.29 0.90
C HIS A 51 7.12 -5.33 -0.30
N ARG A 52 7.59 -4.08 -0.12
CA ARG A 52 7.71 -3.08 -1.20
C ARG A 52 8.63 -3.53 -2.34
N ASP A 53 9.55 -4.45 -2.08
CA ASP A 53 10.41 -5.10 -3.07
C ASP A 53 9.65 -5.96 -4.09
N GLN A 54 8.42 -6.41 -3.78
CA GLN A 54 7.58 -7.12 -4.74
C GLN A 54 7.11 -6.21 -5.87
N LEU A 55 7.13 -4.88 -5.67
CA LEU A 55 6.78 -3.91 -6.71
C LEU A 55 7.86 -3.91 -7.79
N PRO A 56 7.48 -4.04 -9.07
CA PRO A 56 8.42 -3.87 -10.17
C PRO A 56 9.05 -2.47 -10.17
N ASP A 57 10.29 -2.37 -10.64
CA ASP A 57 11.10 -1.15 -10.60
C ASP A 57 10.40 0.07 -11.23
N ASP A 58 9.63 -0.16 -12.30
CA ASP A 58 8.83 0.88 -12.96
C ASP A 58 7.75 1.47 -12.02
N LEU A 59 7.18 0.64 -11.15
CA LEU A 59 6.18 1.06 -10.17
C LEU A 59 6.77 1.54 -8.85
N GLN A 60 8.01 1.19 -8.54
CA GLN A 60 8.72 1.76 -7.39
C GLN A 60 8.93 3.27 -7.56
N SER A 61 9.14 3.72 -8.80
CA SER A 61 9.32 5.14 -9.15
C SER A 61 8.02 5.83 -9.57
N PHE A 62 6.86 5.17 -9.41
CA PHE A 62 5.58 5.70 -9.85
C PHE A 62 5.07 6.80 -8.90
N THR A 63 4.72 7.95 -9.47
CA THR A 63 4.38 9.17 -8.70
C THR A 63 2.93 9.60 -8.79
N ALA A 64 2.12 9.04 -9.70
CA ALA A 64 0.76 9.53 -9.92
C ALA A 64 -0.16 9.26 -8.71
N TYR A 65 0.04 8.15 -7.99
CA TYR A 65 -0.68 7.84 -6.76
C TYR A 65 0.09 6.82 -5.89
N PRO A 66 -0.16 6.80 -4.56
CA PRO A 66 0.50 5.85 -3.69
C PRO A 66 0.04 4.42 -3.96
N ILE A 67 1.03 3.51 -4.03
CA ILE A 67 0.83 2.07 -4.06
C ILE A 67 1.22 1.51 -2.69
N TRP A 68 0.26 0.86 -2.03
CA TRP A 68 0.42 0.33 -0.67
C TRP A 68 1.03 -1.07 -0.65
N GLY A 69 0.82 -1.86 -1.71
CA GLY A 69 1.35 -3.21 -1.81
C GLY A 69 0.89 -3.88 -3.10
N ILE A 70 1.59 -4.95 -3.47
CA ILE A 70 1.26 -5.81 -4.60
C ILE A 70 1.20 -7.27 -4.12
N ASP A 71 0.20 -8.01 -4.56
CA ASP A 71 0.10 -9.43 -4.24
C ASP A 71 0.81 -10.32 -5.28
N HIS A 72 0.88 -11.62 -5.00
CA HIS A 72 1.43 -12.61 -5.94
C HIS A 72 0.61 -12.77 -7.23
N GLN A 73 -0.64 -12.29 -7.25
CA GLN A 73 -1.51 -12.27 -8.42
C GLN A 73 -1.32 -11.00 -9.27
N GLN A 74 -0.32 -10.17 -8.94
CA GLN A 74 -0.03 -8.90 -9.60
C GLN A 74 -1.16 -7.87 -9.51
N ASN A 75 -1.97 -7.93 -8.45
CA ASN A 75 -2.90 -6.86 -8.09
C ASN A 75 -2.21 -5.89 -7.14
N CYS A 76 -2.38 -4.60 -7.41
CA CYS A 76 -1.86 -3.51 -6.62
C CYS A 76 -2.98 -2.85 -5.81
N LEU A 77 -2.74 -2.67 -4.52
CA LEU A 77 -3.57 -1.83 -3.67
C LEU A 77 -3.11 -0.38 -3.77
N CYS A 78 -3.95 0.50 -4.29
CA CYS A 78 -3.57 1.87 -4.59
C CYS A 78 -4.59 2.91 -4.12
N GLY A 79 -4.19 4.18 -4.26
CA GLY A 79 -4.98 5.35 -3.90
C GLY A 79 -4.68 5.87 -2.49
N ALA A 80 -4.93 7.15 -2.25
CA ALA A 80 -4.59 7.83 -0.98
C ALA A 80 -5.14 7.12 0.28
N ARG A 81 -6.24 6.37 0.12
CA ARG A 81 -6.88 5.61 1.20
C ARG A 81 -6.84 4.09 1.01
N ALA A 82 -5.94 3.56 0.17
CA ALA A 82 -5.84 2.12 -0.10
C ALA A 82 -7.21 1.49 -0.45
N ASN A 83 -8.01 2.21 -1.23
CA ASN A 83 -9.42 1.89 -1.48
C ASN A 83 -9.66 1.36 -2.89
N ARG A 84 -8.61 1.27 -3.71
CA ARG A 84 -8.68 0.79 -5.08
C ARG A 84 -7.73 -0.39 -5.24
N ILE A 85 -8.22 -1.46 -5.86
CA ILE A 85 -7.42 -2.61 -6.26
C ILE A 85 -7.49 -2.66 -7.78
N VAL A 86 -6.33 -2.71 -8.42
CA VAL A 86 -6.17 -2.73 -9.88
C VAL A 86 -5.03 -3.67 -10.23
N SER A 87 -5.05 -4.25 -11.43
CA SER A 87 -3.93 -5.06 -11.89
C SER A 87 -2.70 -4.18 -12.16
N ILE A 88 -1.52 -4.79 -12.15
CA ILE A 88 -0.29 -4.10 -12.50
C ILE A 88 -0.33 -3.51 -13.92
N GLU A 89 -0.99 -4.21 -14.85
CA GLU A 89 -1.13 -3.79 -16.23
C GLU A 89 -1.97 -2.51 -16.32
N ASP A 90 -3.07 -2.44 -15.58
CA ASP A 90 -3.90 -1.23 -15.52
C ASP A 90 -3.12 -0.04 -14.95
N VAL A 91 -2.35 -0.26 -13.88
CA VAL A 91 -1.51 0.80 -13.27
C VAL A 91 -0.52 1.36 -14.29
N ARG A 92 0.15 0.47 -15.04
CA ARG A 92 1.09 0.84 -16.09
C ARG A 92 0.40 1.59 -17.24
N GLN A 93 -0.80 1.18 -17.63
CA GLN A 93 -1.58 1.92 -18.63
C GLN A 93 -1.90 3.33 -18.16
N TYR A 94 -2.32 3.52 -16.91
CA TYR A 94 -2.53 4.86 -16.36
C TYR A 94 -1.22 5.67 -16.31
N SER A 95 -0.07 5.03 -16.06
CA SER A 95 1.24 5.67 -16.11
C SER A 95 1.63 6.16 -17.50
N MET A 96 1.18 5.49 -18.56
CA MET A 96 1.54 5.83 -19.95
C MET A 96 0.66 6.93 -20.55
N VAL A 97 -0.39 7.39 -19.84
CA VAL A 97 -1.35 8.37 -20.37
C VAL A 97 -0.92 9.83 -20.14
N GLU A 98 0.11 10.11 -19.33
CA GLU A 98 0.65 11.48 -19.20
C GLU A 98 2.12 11.55 -19.61
N HIS A 99 2.36 11.84 -20.89
CA HIS A 99 3.24 12.90 -21.40
C HIS A 99 3.14 12.92 -22.94
N HIS A 100 2.14 13.62 -23.47
CA HIS A 100 2.12 14.06 -24.87
C HIS A 100 1.58 15.49 -24.97
#